data_AF-A0A540MKG7-F1
#
_entry.id   AF-A0A540MKG7-F1
#
_cell.length_a   1.000
_cell.length_b   1.000
_cell.length_c   1.000
_cell.angle_alpha   90.00
_cell.angle_beta   90.00
_cell.angle_gamma   90.00
#
_symmetry.space_group_name_H-M   'P 1'
#
loop_
_entity.id
_entity.type
_entity.pdbx_description
1 polymer ?
#
loop_
_entity_poly.entity_id
_entity_poly.type
_entity_poly.pdbx_seq_one_letter_code
_entity_poly.pdbx_strand_id
1 'polypeptide(L)'
;MYSILSETYFQIATDVAARGLDIPDVEVVINYSFPLTAEDYVHQIGWTGRAGKKGESKLYGAHFKEIPADAPKSQKITFNSDDED
;
A
#
# COMPACT_ATOMS: atom_id res chain seq x y z
N MET A 1 -9.11 9.23 -36.41
CA MET A 1 -8.87 7.88 -35.89
C MET A 1 -8.05 7.98 -34.62
N TYR A 2 -8.70 8.18 -33.47
CA TYR A 2 -8.15 7.90 -32.13
C TYR A 2 -9.37 7.67 -31.23
N SER A 3 -9.62 6.40 -30.89
CA SER A 3 -10.56 6.05 -29.83
C SER A 3 -9.71 5.79 -28.60
N ILE A 4 -9.65 6.78 -27.71
CA ILE A 4 -9.07 6.64 -26.37
C ILE A 4 -10.23 6.54 -25.40
N LEU A 5 -10.81 5.34 -25.34
CA LEU A 5 -11.65 4.93 -24.22
C LEU A 5 -10.87 3.82 -23.51
N SER A 6 -9.86 4.21 -22.74
CA SER A 6 -9.32 3.30 -21.73
C SER A 6 -10.32 3.26 -20.59
N GLU A 7 -11.13 2.21 -20.53
CA GLU A 7 -11.99 1.95 -19.37
C GLU A 7 -11.09 1.62 -18.18
N THR A 8 -10.97 2.54 -17.23
CA THR A 8 -10.28 2.30 -15.97
C THR A 8 -11.25 1.65 -14.99
N TYR A 9 -10.97 0.40 -14.62
CA TYR A 9 -11.76 -0.34 -13.64
C TYR A 9 -11.20 -0.07 -12.23
N PHE A 10 -12.05 0.39 -11.31
CA PHE A 10 -11.69 0.61 -9.91
C PHE A 10 -12.55 -0.28 -9.00
N GLN A 11 -11.91 -0.91 -8.02
CA GLN A 11 -12.56 -1.75 -7.01
C GLN A 11 -12.38 -1.12 -5.64
N ILE A 12 -13.47 -1.02 -4.88
CA ILE A 12 -13.46 -0.54 -3.49
C ILE A 12 -13.93 -1.70 -2.62
N ALA A 13 -13.08 -2.11 -1.69
CA ALA A 13 -13.37 -3.19 -0.77
C ALA A 13 -12.87 -2.84 0.63
N THR A 14 -13.52 -3.40 1.65
CA THR A 14 -13.00 -3.43 3.02
C THR A 14 -12.04 -4.60 3.18
N ASP A 15 -11.20 -4.60 4.22
CA ASP A 15 -10.24 -5.69 4.49
C ASP A 15 -10.91 -7.08 4.52
N VAL A 16 -12.15 -7.17 5.02
CA VAL A 16 -12.91 -8.42 5.06
C VAL A 16 -13.35 -8.84 3.65
N ALA A 17 -13.82 -7.89 2.84
CA ALA A 17 -14.29 -8.17 1.48
C ALA A 17 -13.14 -8.46 0.51
N ALA A 18 -11.95 -7.89 0.74
CA ALA A 18 -10.77 -8.06 -0.10
C ALA A 18 -10.10 -9.43 0.05
N ARG A 19 -10.31 -10.14 1.16
CA ARG A 19 -9.71 -11.46 1.41
C ARG A 19 -10.31 -12.51 0.47
N GLY A 20 -9.46 -13.16 -0.32
CA GLY A 20 -9.86 -14.23 -1.23
C GLY A 20 -10.34 -13.76 -2.61
N LEU A 21 -10.41 -12.44 -2.83
CA LEU A 21 -10.39 -11.91 -4.18
C LEU A 21 -8.96 -12.10 -4.73
N ASP A 22 -8.83 -12.55 -5.97
CA ASP A 22 -7.57 -12.51 -6.71
C ASP A 22 -7.82 -11.61 -7.91
N ILE A 23 -7.31 -10.38 -7.85
CA ILE A 23 -7.40 -9.43 -8.95
C ILE A 23 -6.02 -9.38 -9.58
N PRO A 24 -5.82 -10.00 -10.75
CA PRO A 24 -4.55 -9.94 -11.44
C PRO A 24 -4.30 -8.52 -11.98
N ASP A 25 -3.02 -8.16 -12.11
CA ASP A 25 -2.57 -6.94 -12.79
C ASP A 25 -3.08 -5.60 -12.19
N VAL A 26 -3.14 -5.49 -10.86
CA VAL A 26 -3.42 -4.21 -10.20
C VAL A 26 -2.24 -3.26 -10.36
N GLU A 27 -2.45 -2.09 -11.01
CA GLU A 27 -1.41 -1.08 -11.18
C GLU A 27 -1.19 -0.23 -9.92
N VAL A 28 -2.27 0.08 -9.20
CA VAL A 28 -2.24 0.98 -8.05
C VAL A 28 -3.09 0.41 -6.91
N VAL A 29 -2.50 0.34 -5.72
CA VAL A 29 -3.20 0.00 -4.46
C VAL A 29 -3.34 1.27 -3.62
N ILE A 30 -4.56 1.57 -3.16
CA ILE A 30 -4.83 2.73 -2.29
C ILE A 30 -5.42 2.24 -0.97
N ASN A 31 -4.66 2.41 0.10
CA ASN A 31 -5.11 2.09 1.46
C ASN A 31 -5.65 3.36 2.10
N TYR A 32 -6.97 3.42 2.32
CA TYR A 32 -7.65 4.55 2.98
C TYR A 32 -7.62 4.50 4.51
N SER A 33 -7.21 3.37 5.07
CA SER A 33 -7.02 3.16 6.50
C SER A 33 -5.67 2.52 6.74
N PHE A 34 -5.07 2.80 7.90
CA PHE A 34 -3.85 2.11 8.30
C PHE A 34 -4.15 0.62 8.50
N PRO A 35 -3.39 -0.29 7.87
CA PRO A 35 -3.47 -1.71 8.16
C PRO A 35 -3.20 -1.97 9.64
N LEU A 36 -3.91 -2.93 10.22
CA LEU A 36 -3.79 -3.27 11.64
C LEU A 36 -2.42 -3.88 11.97
N THR A 37 -1.80 -4.55 11.01
CA THR A 37 -0.48 -5.16 11.14
C THR A 37 0.39 -4.87 9.92
N ALA A 38 1.72 -4.98 10.08
CA ALA A 38 2.66 -4.84 8.95
C ALA A 38 2.48 -5.98 7.93
N GLU A 39 2.10 -7.18 8.38
CA GLU A 39 1.84 -8.32 7.51
C GLU A 39 0.60 -8.10 6.63
N ASP A 40 -0.48 -7.54 7.19
CA ASP A 40 -1.65 -7.14 6.41
C ASP A 40 -1.29 -6.11 5.32
N TYR A 41 -0.43 -5.14 5.65
CA TYR A 41 0.05 -4.16 4.68
C TYR A 41 0.82 -4.83 3.53
N VAL A 42 1.76 -5.74 3.84
CA VAL A 42 2.53 -6.47 2.83
C VAL A 42 1.61 -7.30 1.93
N HIS A 43 0.62 -7.98 2.50
CA HIS A 43 -0.38 -8.72 1.74
C HIS A 43 -1.23 -7.83 0.83
N GLN A 44 -1.60 -6.63 1.27
CA GLN A 44 -2.37 -5.66 0.46
C GLN A 44 -1.56 -5.08 -0.70
N ILE A 45 -0.30 -4.68 -0.47
CA ILE A 45 0.54 -4.14 -1.54
C ILE A 45 1.02 -5.22 -2.51
N GLY A 46 1.00 -6.50 -2.09
CA GLY A 46 1.37 -7.66 -2.93
C GLY A 46 0.44 -7.94 -4.12
N TRP A 47 -0.60 -7.11 -4.30
CA TRP A 47 -1.49 -7.14 -5.46
C TRP A 47 -0.92 -6.38 -6.66
N THR A 48 -0.04 -5.42 -6.40
CA THR A 48 0.63 -4.64 -7.44
C THR A 48 2.09 -5.06 -7.63
N GLY A 49 2.74 -4.59 -8.70
CA GLY A 49 4.17 -4.79 -8.92
C GLY A 49 4.59 -6.22 -9.27
N ARG A 50 3.66 -7.09 -9.70
CA ARG A 50 3.96 -8.49 -10.07
C ARG A 50 4.71 -8.59 -11.40
N ALA A 51 5.54 -9.63 -11.54
CA ALA A 51 6.26 -9.99 -12.77
C ALA A 51 7.14 -8.87 -13.36
N GLY A 52 7.76 -8.04 -12.51
CA GLY A 52 8.64 -6.95 -12.94
C GLY A 52 7.90 -5.71 -13.48
N LYS A 53 6.56 -5.69 -13.39
CA LYS A 53 5.78 -4.48 -13.68
C LYS A 53 5.96 -3.45 -12.57
N LYS A 54 5.90 -2.17 -12.92
CA LYS A 54 5.86 -1.09 -11.92
C LYS A 54 4.50 -1.12 -11.22
N GLY A 55 4.52 -1.12 -9.90
CA GLY A 55 3.33 -0.99 -9.07
C GLY A 55 3.45 0.21 -8.14
N GLU A 56 2.35 0.90 -7.89
CA GLU A 56 2.30 2.02 -6.95
C GLU A 56 1.37 1.68 -5.78
N SER A 57 1.79 2.00 -4.56
CA SER A 57 0.95 1.89 -3.36
C SER A 57 0.92 3.21 -2.62
N LYS A 58 -0.29 3.69 -2.30
CA LYS A 58 -0.51 4.93 -1.54
C LYS A 58 -1.32 4.63 -0.29
N LEU A 59 -0.79 5.07 0.84
CA LEU A 59 -1.45 4.96 2.13
C LEU A 59 -1.92 6.34 2.57
N TYR A 60 -3.22 6.51 2.71
CA TYR A 60 -3.86 7.72 3.23
C TYR A 60 -4.40 7.41 4.61
N GLY A 61 -3.80 8.00 5.63
CA GLY A 61 -4.23 7.86 7.01
C GLY A 61 -4.99 9.07 7.51
N ALA A 62 -6.21 8.87 8.02
CA ALA A 62 -6.98 9.93 8.69
C ALA A 62 -6.63 10.11 10.19
N HIS A 63 -5.75 9.28 10.74
CA HIS A 63 -5.43 9.35 12.18
C HIS A 63 -4.37 10.41 12.47
N PHE A 64 -4.84 11.65 12.67
CA PHE A 64 -4.14 12.64 13.48
C PHE A 64 -4.16 12.15 14.93
N LYS A 65 -3.11 11.45 15.34
CA LYS A 65 -2.86 11.20 16.76
C LYS A 65 -2.15 12.44 17.28
N GLU A 66 -2.75 13.17 18.20
CA GLU A 66 -2.05 14.25 18.90
C GLU A 66 -0.75 13.66 19.48
N ILE A 67 0.38 14.17 19.00
CA ILE A 67 1.68 13.78 19.50
C ILE A 67 1.85 14.57 20.80
N PRO A 68 1.82 13.93 21.98
CA PRO A 68 2.11 14.65 23.22
C PRO A 68 3.57 15.14 23.16
N ALA A 69 3.87 16.26 23.81
CA ALA A 69 5.17 16.93 23.68
C ALA A 69 6.36 16.06 24.12
N ASP A 70 6.11 14.99 24.86
CA ASP A 70 7.06 14.00 25.38
C ASP A 70 7.23 12.76 24.48
N ALA A 71 6.54 12.70 23.33
CA ALA A 71 6.63 11.55 22.44
C ALA A 71 8.07 11.35 21.94
N PRO A 72 8.58 10.11 21.97
CA PRO A 72 9.92 9.82 21.48
C PRO A 72 10.02 10.18 20.00
N LYS A 73 11.04 10.97 19.63
CA LYS A 73 11.30 11.34 18.25
C LYS A 73 11.52 10.08 17.42
N SER A 74 10.84 9.99 16.28
CA SER A 74 10.98 8.87 15.34
C SER A 74 12.45 8.68 14.96
N GLN A 75 13.00 7.50 15.22
CA GLN A 75 14.34 7.16 14.80
C GLN A 75 14.32 6.83 13.31
N LYS A 76 15.07 7.61 12.52
CA LYS A 76 15.30 7.29 11.11
C LYS A 76 16.18 6.05 11.05
N ILE A 77 15.57 4.90 10.78
CA ILE A 77 16.31 3.69 10.43
C ILE A 77 16.95 3.94 9.06
N THR A 78 18.28 4.03 9.05
CA THR A 78 19.08 4.07 7.83
C THR A 78 19.55 2.65 7.61
N PHE A 79 19.01 2.00 6.59
CA PHE A 79 19.53 0.70 6.15
C PHE A 79 20.83 1.02 5.39
N ASN A 80 21.96 0.80 6.06
CA ASN A 80 23.24 0.77 5.37
C ASN A 80 23.34 -0.55 4.62
N SER A 81 23.79 -0.49 3.37
CA SER A 81 23.96 -1.62 2.47
C SER A 81 25.12 -2.56 2.86
N ASP A 82 25.56 -2.53 4.11
CA ASP A 82 26.75 -3.25 4.59
C ASP A 82 26.41 -4.42 5.53
N ASP A 83 25.13 -4.66 5.81
CA ASP A 83 24.69 -5.85 6.55
C ASP A 83 24.46 -7.01 5.56
N GLU A 84 25.54 -7.48 4.94
CA GLU A 84 25.64 -8.87 4.47
C GLU A 84 26.04 -9.74 5.66
N ASP A 85 25.09 -10.53 6.17
CA ASP A 85 25.29 -11.82 6.84
C ASP A 85 24.03 -12.70 6.64
#